data_AF-A0A929Z6Z7-F1
#
_entry.id   AF-A0A929Z6Z7-F1
#
_cell.length_a   1.000
_cell.length_b   1.000
_cell.length_c   1.000
_cell.angle_alpha   90.00
_cell.angle_beta   90.00
_cell.angle_gamma   90.00
#
_symmetry.space_group_name_H-M   'P 1'
#
loop_
_entity.id
_entity.type
_entity.pdbx_description
1 polymer ?
#
loop_
_entity_poly.entity_id
_entity_poly.type
_entity_poly.pdbx_seq_one_letter_code
_entity_poly.pdbx_strand_id
1 'polypeptide(L)'
;MAPFRFTYILKTPLWGGRDIVELKKIDGYYTVGESWEISPLPHNESLVVGGPYDGLPLHQLIEQLREKLVGRNNFERFGNRFPLLVKFLSTAADLSIQVHPDNEMAQEEEGEANGKSECWYVVKTGQDAALYCGFNRTVDLNTYDSATQQGQLPGLLARYETRPGDA
;
A
#
# COMPACT_ATOMS: atom_id res chain seq x y z
N MET A 1 0.37 15.10 -24.12
CA MET A 1 0.93 15.43 -22.79
C MET A 1 2.02 14.41 -22.50
N ALA A 2 3.20 14.83 -22.04
CA ALA A 2 4.25 13.88 -21.65
C ALA A 2 3.85 13.16 -20.35
N PRO A 3 4.36 11.95 -20.08
CA PRO A 3 4.13 11.26 -18.81
C PRO A 3 4.67 12.06 -17.62
N PHE A 4 3.92 12.07 -16.51
CA PHE A 4 4.40 12.61 -15.25
C PHE A 4 5.27 11.60 -14.52
N ARG A 5 6.30 12.09 -13.84
CA ARG A 5 7.08 11.34 -12.85
C ARG A 5 6.88 12.00 -11.50
N PHE A 6 7.02 11.20 -10.44
CA PHE A 6 6.81 11.65 -9.08
C PHE A 6 7.99 11.24 -8.20
N THR A 7 8.21 12.01 -7.13
CA THR A 7 9.07 11.58 -6.03
C THR A 7 8.44 10.38 -5.32
N TYR A 8 9.28 9.45 -4.90
CA TYR A 8 8.88 8.32 -4.07
C TYR A 8 9.24 8.58 -2.60
N ILE A 9 8.56 7.90 -1.69
CA ILE A 9 8.77 8.00 -0.24
C ILE A 9 9.14 6.63 0.31
N LEU A 10 10.28 6.55 1.01
CA LEU A 10 10.78 5.29 1.56
C LEU A 10 10.36 5.11 3.02
N LYS A 11 9.99 3.88 3.38
CA LYS A 11 9.74 3.46 4.78
C LYS A 11 10.61 2.25 5.12
N THR A 12 11.18 2.24 6.31
CA THR A 12 12.12 1.22 6.81
C THR A 12 11.55 0.47 8.02
N PRO A 13 10.45 -0.29 7.86
CA PRO A 13 9.90 -1.11 8.93
C PRO A 13 10.83 -2.29 9.27
N LEU A 14 10.62 -2.90 10.44
CA LEU A 14 11.44 -4.02 10.94
C LEU A 14 11.46 -5.22 9.99
N TRP A 15 10.37 -5.46 9.26
CA TRP A 15 10.23 -6.55 8.31
C TRP A 15 10.84 -6.27 6.92
N GLY A 16 11.36 -5.06 6.70
CA GLY A 16 11.82 -4.60 5.39
C GLY A 16 13.03 -5.37 4.85
N GLY A 17 13.02 -5.63 3.54
CA GLY A 17 14.08 -6.34 2.82
C GLY A 17 15.01 -5.45 2.01
N ARG A 18 15.79 -6.08 1.13
CA ARG A 18 16.78 -5.43 0.26
C ARG A 18 16.32 -5.25 -1.19
N ASP A 19 15.22 -5.87 -1.60
CA ASP A 19 14.83 -5.88 -3.02
C ASP A 19 14.58 -4.47 -3.57
N ILE A 20 13.95 -3.59 -2.78
CA ILE A 20 13.71 -2.20 -3.19
C ILE A 20 15.02 -1.42 -3.31
N VAL A 21 15.95 -1.63 -2.36
CA VAL A 21 17.28 -0.97 -2.38
C VAL A 21 18.04 -1.36 -3.63
N GLU A 22 18.04 -2.65 -3.98
CA GLU A 22 18.72 -3.19 -5.15
C GLU A 22 18.04 -2.77 -6.46
N LEU A 23 16.70 -2.84 -6.52
CA LEU A 23 15.90 -2.45 -7.68
C LEU A 23 16.10 -0.98 -8.03
N LYS A 24 16.02 -0.09 -7.03
CA LYS A 24 16.06 1.36 -7.22
C LYS A 24 17.46 1.94 -7.08
N LYS A 25 18.47 1.12 -6.75
CA LYS A 25 19.86 1.51 -6.50
C LYS A 25 19.96 2.67 -5.50
N ILE A 26 19.29 2.51 -4.36
CA ILE A 26 19.22 3.55 -3.32
C ILE A 26 20.47 3.49 -2.44
N ASP A 27 21.17 4.60 -2.31
CA ASP A 27 22.30 4.74 -1.38
C ASP A 27 21.84 5.10 0.04
N GLY A 28 22.60 4.70 1.05
CA GLY A 28 22.38 5.09 2.46
C GLY A 28 21.34 4.26 3.22
N TYR A 29 20.74 3.25 2.59
CA TYR A 29 19.78 2.35 3.22
C TYR A 29 20.27 0.90 3.18
N TYR A 30 20.20 0.20 4.31
CA TYR A 30 20.48 -1.23 4.35
C TYR A 30 19.26 -2.06 3.95
N THR A 31 18.08 -1.69 4.45
CA THR A 31 16.78 -2.28 4.10
C THR A 31 15.74 -1.19 3.88
N VAL A 32 14.77 -1.48 3.01
CA VAL A 32 13.58 -0.66 2.75
C VAL A 32 12.40 -1.61 2.60
N GLY A 33 11.38 -1.43 3.43
CA GLY A 33 10.18 -2.27 3.39
C GLY A 33 9.11 -1.72 2.44
N GLU A 34 8.97 -0.39 2.36
CA GLU A 34 8.01 0.25 1.46
C GLU A 34 8.67 1.36 0.64
N SER A 35 8.30 1.43 -0.63
CA SER A 35 8.54 2.61 -1.48
C SER A 35 7.20 3.05 -2.06
N TRP A 36 6.72 4.21 -1.62
CA TRP A 36 5.45 4.76 -2.08
C TRP A 36 5.72 5.53 -3.36
N GLU A 37 5.25 5.01 -4.48
CA GLU A 37 5.50 5.55 -5.81
C GLU A 37 4.54 6.70 -6.15
N ILE A 38 3.30 6.59 -5.67
CA ILE A 38 2.28 7.63 -5.76
C ILE A 38 1.54 7.66 -4.43
N SER A 39 1.64 8.77 -3.71
CA SER A 39 0.95 8.96 -2.43
C SER A 39 0.19 10.29 -2.39
N PRO A 40 -1.11 10.27 -2.05
CA PRO A 40 -1.91 11.47 -1.79
C PRO A 40 -1.96 11.86 -0.31
N LEU A 41 -1.29 11.11 0.56
CA LEU A 41 -1.46 11.26 2.00
C LEU A 41 -0.80 12.55 2.51
N PRO A 42 -1.49 13.34 3.36
CA PRO A 42 -0.90 14.51 3.99
C PRO A 42 0.46 14.21 4.64
N HIS A 43 1.41 15.15 4.52
CA HIS A 43 2.80 15.03 4.99
C HIS A 43 3.64 13.93 4.31
N ASN A 44 3.03 13.09 3.46
CA ASN A 44 3.69 12.04 2.69
C ASN A 44 3.17 12.09 1.26
N GLU A 45 3.01 13.29 0.70
CA GLU A 45 2.48 13.45 -0.65
C GLU A 45 3.60 13.43 -1.68
N SER A 46 3.39 12.70 -2.77
CA SER A 46 4.30 12.66 -3.90
C SER A 46 4.31 13.99 -4.65
N LEU A 47 5.52 14.46 -5.01
CA LEU A 47 5.72 15.70 -5.77
C LEU A 47 6.07 15.37 -7.22
N VAL A 48 5.63 16.20 -8.16
CA VAL A 48 6.01 16.04 -9.58
C VAL A 48 7.51 16.27 -9.77
N VAL A 49 8.13 15.50 -10.67
CA VAL A 49 9.55 15.57 -11.01
C VAL A 49 9.74 16.02 -12.46
N GLY A 50 10.26 17.24 -12.60
CA GLY A 50 10.65 17.91 -13.83
C GLY A 50 9.49 18.56 -14.60
N GLY A 51 9.87 19.31 -15.64
CA GLY A 51 8.93 20.00 -16.50
C GLY A 51 8.25 21.20 -15.83
N PRO A 52 7.14 21.70 -16.41
CA PRO A 52 6.49 22.94 -15.94
C PRO A 52 5.82 22.87 -14.57
N TYR A 53 5.60 21.66 -14.04
CA TYR A 53 4.93 21.42 -12.77
C TYR A 53 5.89 20.86 -11.71
N ASP A 54 7.20 20.97 -11.92
CA ASP A 54 8.21 20.43 -11.01
C ASP A 54 8.00 20.91 -9.56
N GLY A 55 8.09 19.98 -8.61
CA GLY A 55 7.87 20.23 -7.19
C GLY A 55 6.41 20.41 -6.78
N LEU A 56 5.46 20.40 -7.71
CA LEU A 56 4.04 20.56 -7.40
C LEU A 56 3.51 19.29 -6.69
N PRO A 57 2.77 19.43 -5.58
CA PRO A 57 2.07 18.30 -4.95
C PRO A 57 0.97 17.72 -5.84
N LEU A 58 0.70 16.42 -5.69
CA LEU A 58 -0.27 15.68 -6.51
C LEU A 58 -1.67 16.33 -6.50
N HIS A 59 -2.18 16.77 -5.35
CA HIS A 59 -3.49 17.41 -5.25
C HIS A 59 -3.56 18.74 -6.03
N GLN A 60 -2.48 19.53 -6.00
CA GLN A 60 -2.42 20.80 -6.76
C GLN A 60 -2.28 20.53 -8.26
N LEU A 61 -1.57 19.47 -8.65
CA LEU A 61 -1.53 19.04 -10.05
C LEU A 61 -2.93 18.66 -10.55
N ILE A 62 -3.69 17.90 -9.75
CA ILE A 62 -5.08 17.55 -10.08
C ILE A 62 -5.97 18.79 -10.11
N GLU A 63 -5.78 19.75 -9.21
CA GLU A 63 -6.54 21.01 -9.22
C GLU A 63 -6.33 21.83 -10.51
N GLN A 64 -5.10 21.88 -11.00
CA GLN A 64 -4.74 22.62 -12.22
C GLN A 64 -5.17 21.89 -13.50
N LEU A 65 -4.99 20.57 -13.55
CA LEU A 65 -5.21 19.79 -14.78
C LEU A 65 -6.58 19.10 -14.85
N ARG A 66 -7.23 18.89 -13.70
CA ARG A 66 -8.60 18.38 -13.55
C ARG A 66 -8.84 17.11 -14.37
N GLU A 67 -9.93 17.05 -15.14
CA GLU A 67 -10.27 15.90 -15.96
C GLU A 67 -9.21 15.55 -17.02
N LYS A 68 -8.29 16.48 -17.38
CA LYS A 68 -7.20 16.17 -18.32
C LYS A 68 -6.14 15.26 -17.71
N LEU A 69 -6.04 15.21 -16.38
CA LEU A 69 -5.11 14.34 -15.68
C LEU A 69 -5.78 13.04 -15.25
N VAL A 70 -6.88 13.13 -14.51
CA VAL A 70 -7.51 11.97 -13.85
C VAL A 70 -8.74 11.43 -14.60
N GLY A 71 -9.20 12.13 -15.64
CA GLY A 71 -10.45 11.83 -16.32
C GLY A 71 -11.67 12.43 -15.62
N ARG A 72 -12.73 12.69 -16.37
CA ARG A 72 -13.94 13.38 -15.90
C ARG A 72 -14.60 12.69 -14.71
N ASN A 73 -14.88 11.39 -14.83
CA ASN A 73 -15.58 10.64 -13.79
C ASN A 73 -14.81 10.62 -12.47
N ASN A 74 -13.47 10.52 -12.53
CA ASN A 74 -12.66 10.54 -11.32
C ASN A 74 -12.61 11.93 -10.70
N PHE A 75 -12.50 12.99 -11.49
CA PHE A 75 -12.54 14.36 -10.98
C PHE A 75 -13.90 14.70 -10.34
N GLU A 76 -15.01 14.29 -10.97
CA GLU A 76 -16.35 14.47 -10.40
C GLU A 76 -16.52 13.70 -9.08
N ARG A 77 -15.93 12.51 -8.95
CA ARG A 77 -16.06 11.66 -7.75
C ARG A 77 -15.12 12.05 -6.62
N PHE A 78 -13.87 12.39 -6.92
CA PHE A 78 -12.81 12.57 -5.92
C PHE A 78 -12.28 14.00 -5.83
N GLY A 79 -12.67 14.88 -6.75
CA GLY A 79 -12.18 16.25 -6.85
C GLY A 79 -10.68 16.26 -7.03
N ASN A 80 -9.99 17.01 -6.16
CA ASN A 80 -8.53 17.14 -6.19
C ASN A 80 -7.81 16.00 -5.46
N ARG A 81 -8.53 15.07 -4.82
CA ARG A 81 -7.92 13.94 -4.10
C ARG A 81 -7.63 12.80 -5.05
N PHE A 82 -6.39 12.33 -5.07
CA PHE A 82 -6.07 11.09 -5.78
C PHE A 82 -6.57 9.89 -4.97
N PRO A 83 -7.29 8.93 -5.58
CA PRO A 83 -8.02 7.91 -4.82
C PRO A 83 -7.18 6.69 -4.41
N LEU A 84 -5.90 6.61 -4.79
CA LEU A 84 -5.06 5.43 -4.59
C LEU A 84 -3.74 5.77 -3.92
N LEU A 85 -3.17 4.78 -3.23
CA LEU A 85 -1.79 4.78 -2.76
C LEU A 85 -1.08 3.60 -3.43
N VAL A 86 0.00 3.88 -4.17
CA VAL A 86 0.72 2.86 -4.95
C VAL A 86 2.09 2.64 -4.32
N LYS A 87 2.43 1.38 -4.03
CA LYS A 87 3.66 1.02 -3.32
C LYS A 87 4.36 -0.19 -3.93
N PHE A 88 5.69 -0.20 -3.84
CA PHE A 88 6.45 -1.45 -3.76
C PHE A 88 6.61 -1.87 -2.31
N LEU A 89 6.57 -3.18 -2.07
CA LEU A 89 6.87 -3.80 -0.79
C LEU A 89 8.04 -4.77 -0.96
N SER A 90 9.01 -4.75 -0.04
CA SER A 90 10.05 -5.78 0.09
C SER A 90 9.97 -6.37 1.48
N THR A 91 9.50 -7.62 1.55
CA THR A 91 9.15 -8.31 2.78
C THR A 91 10.17 -9.40 3.09
N ALA A 92 11.16 -9.08 3.93
CA ALA A 92 12.19 -10.05 4.35
C ALA A 92 11.84 -10.78 5.65
N ALA A 93 10.83 -10.30 6.38
CA ALA A 93 10.20 -11.00 7.49
C ALA A 93 8.68 -10.84 7.40
N ASP A 94 7.95 -11.58 8.23
CA ASP A 94 6.50 -11.53 8.28
C ASP A 94 6.01 -10.14 8.72
N LEU A 95 4.95 -9.67 8.06
CA LEU A 95 4.19 -8.49 8.47
C LEU A 95 3.24 -8.86 9.63
N SER A 96 2.70 -7.85 10.29
CA SER A 96 1.61 -8.04 11.25
C SER A 96 0.39 -8.67 10.58
N ILE A 97 -0.30 -9.57 11.30
CA ILE A 97 -1.66 -9.98 10.95
C ILE A 97 -2.56 -8.74 11.12
N GLN A 98 -3.28 -8.36 10.07
CA GLN A 98 -4.03 -7.12 10.02
C GLN A 98 -5.36 -7.29 9.28
N VAL A 99 -6.32 -6.44 9.64
CA VAL A 99 -7.57 -6.23 8.91
C VAL A 99 -7.74 -4.72 8.71
N HIS A 100 -8.28 -4.34 7.56
CA HIS A 100 -8.52 -2.94 7.23
C HIS A 100 -10.02 -2.62 7.27
N PRO A 101 -10.41 -1.43 7.73
CA PRO A 101 -11.80 -1.03 7.75
C PRO A 101 -12.34 -0.85 6.33
N ASP A 102 -13.64 -1.07 6.18
CA ASP A 102 -14.38 -0.58 5.01
C ASP A 102 -14.67 0.92 5.15
N ASN A 103 -15.44 1.49 4.22
CA ASN A 103 -15.74 2.93 4.23
C ASN A 103 -16.62 3.35 5.42
N GLU A 104 -17.53 2.49 5.88
CA GLU A 104 -18.45 2.83 6.97
C GLU A 104 -17.67 2.89 8.28
N MET A 105 -16.90 1.84 8.59
CA MET A 105 -16.07 1.80 9.79
C MET A 105 -14.97 2.88 9.78
N ALA A 106 -14.35 3.17 8.64
CA ALA A 106 -13.34 4.23 8.56
C ALA A 106 -13.91 5.61 8.88
N GLN A 107 -15.15 5.88 8.48
CA GLN A 107 -15.83 7.14 8.77
C GLN A 107 -16.26 7.24 10.23
N GLU A 108 -16.81 6.16 10.78
CA GLU A 108 -17.35 6.12 12.13
C GLU A 108 -16.25 6.12 13.21
N GLU A 109 -15.20 5.32 13.03
CA GLU A 109 -14.19 5.07 14.06
C GLU A 109 -12.91 5.90 13.85
N GLU A 110 -12.49 6.12 12.60
CA GLU A 110 -11.21 6.77 12.28
C GLU A 110 -11.39 8.21 11.74
N GLY A 111 -12.62 8.64 11.46
CA GLY A 111 -12.90 9.94 10.85
C GLY A 111 -12.36 10.09 9.42
N GLU A 112 -12.03 8.98 8.76
CA GLU A 112 -11.46 8.94 7.43
C GLU A 112 -12.54 8.72 6.37
N ALA A 113 -12.44 9.41 5.23
CA ALA A 113 -13.50 9.37 4.22
C ALA A 113 -13.64 8.01 3.52
N ASN A 114 -12.57 7.21 3.49
CA ASN A 114 -12.52 5.91 2.82
C ASN A 114 -11.83 4.89 3.73
N GLY A 115 -12.30 3.65 3.63
CA GLY A 115 -11.58 2.48 4.13
C GLY A 115 -10.40 2.12 3.26
N LYS A 116 -9.80 0.97 3.53
CA LYS A 116 -8.58 0.52 2.83
C LYS A 116 -8.76 -0.86 2.22
N SER A 117 -9.50 -0.91 1.11
CA SER A 117 -9.41 -2.02 0.17
C SER A 117 -8.05 -1.99 -0.53
N GLU A 118 -7.41 -3.15 -0.68
CA GLU A 118 -6.13 -3.26 -1.37
C GLU A 118 -6.09 -4.47 -2.30
N CYS A 119 -5.06 -4.50 -3.14
CA CYS A 119 -4.70 -5.65 -3.96
C CYS A 119 -3.18 -5.75 -4.02
N TRP A 120 -2.68 -6.94 -4.31
CA TRP A 120 -1.25 -7.18 -4.44
C TRP A 120 -0.97 -7.76 -5.82
N TYR A 121 0.19 -7.39 -6.36
CA TYR A 121 0.75 -8.06 -7.53
C TYR A 121 2.13 -8.56 -7.15
N VAL A 122 2.34 -9.87 -7.26
CA VAL A 122 3.58 -10.51 -6.82
C VAL A 122 4.64 -10.35 -7.91
N VAL A 123 5.61 -9.48 -7.69
CA VAL A 123 6.70 -9.21 -8.66
C VAL A 123 7.82 -10.26 -8.56
N LYS A 124 8.18 -10.64 -7.33
CA LYS A 124 9.28 -11.54 -7.01
C LYS A 124 8.95 -12.28 -5.72
N THR A 125 9.38 -13.53 -5.61
CA THR A 125 9.21 -14.33 -4.40
C THR A 125 10.53 -14.94 -3.96
N GLY A 126 10.67 -15.13 -2.65
CA GLY A 126 11.74 -15.91 -2.04
C GLY A 126 11.36 -17.38 -1.88
N GLN A 127 12.29 -18.17 -1.36
CA GLN A 127 12.00 -19.53 -0.91
C GLN A 127 10.93 -19.49 0.18
N ASP A 128 9.90 -20.32 0.07
CA ASP A 128 8.77 -20.44 1.02
C ASP A 128 7.89 -19.19 1.17
N ALA A 129 7.97 -18.25 0.22
CA ALA A 129 7.12 -17.06 0.20
C ALA A 129 5.63 -17.43 0.19
N ALA A 130 4.86 -16.74 1.02
CA ALA A 130 3.42 -16.96 1.12
C ALA A 130 2.66 -15.69 1.48
N LEU A 131 1.38 -15.70 1.10
CA LEU A 131 0.38 -14.73 1.52
C LEU A 131 -0.58 -15.43 2.49
N TYR A 132 -0.89 -14.77 3.60
CA TYR A 132 -1.95 -15.20 4.51
C TYR A 132 -3.18 -14.33 4.27
N CYS A 133 -4.29 -14.95 3.89
CA CYS A 133 -5.51 -14.22 3.53
C CYS A 133 -6.76 -14.98 3.96
N GLY A 134 -7.49 -14.43 4.93
CA GLY A 134 -8.67 -15.07 5.51
C GLY A 134 -8.33 -16.24 6.43
N PHE A 135 -9.36 -16.84 7.01
CA PHE A 135 -9.22 -18.02 7.87
C PHE A 135 -9.25 -19.31 7.05
N ASN A 136 -8.51 -20.34 7.50
CA ASN A 136 -8.48 -21.66 6.87
C ASN A 136 -9.73 -22.52 7.14
N ARG A 137 -10.63 -22.02 7.99
CA ARG A 137 -11.92 -22.60 8.34
C ARG A 137 -12.84 -21.51 8.90
N THR A 138 -14.10 -21.82 9.13
CA THR A 138 -14.98 -20.96 9.93
C THR A 138 -14.43 -20.81 11.35
N VAL A 139 -14.26 -19.57 11.80
CA VAL A 139 -13.75 -19.22 13.13
C VAL A 139 -14.78 -18.32 13.80
N ASP A 140 -15.19 -18.66 15.02
CA ASP A 140 -16.03 -17.82 15.87
C ASP A 140 -15.17 -16.90 16.77
N LEU A 141 -15.82 -15.92 17.40
CA LEU A 141 -15.14 -14.92 18.24
C LEU A 141 -14.38 -15.55 19.41
N ASN A 142 -14.97 -16.55 20.09
CA ASN A 142 -14.32 -17.21 21.22
C ASN A 142 -13.02 -17.92 20.80
N THR A 143 -13.05 -18.61 19.65
CA THR A 143 -11.88 -19.28 19.09
C THR A 143 -10.82 -18.27 18.67
N TYR A 144 -11.23 -17.17 18.02
CA TYR A 144 -10.35 -16.07 17.64
C TYR A 144 -9.64 -15.44 18.86
N ASP A 145 -10.41 -15.08 19.88
CA ASP A 145 -9.89 -14.44 21.10
C ASP A 145 -8.92 -15.36 21.84
N SER A 146 -9.30 -16.63 22.00
CA SER A 146 -8.45 -17.63 22.66
C SER A 146 -7.14 -17.85 21.91
N ALA A 147 -7.18 -18.00 20.59
CA ALA A 147 -5.99 -18.17 19.77
C ALA A 147 -5.09 -16.92 19.78
N THR A 148 -5.69 -15.73 19.79
CA THR A 148 -4.94 -14.46 19.87
C THR A 148 -4.19 -14.35 21.20
N GLN A 149 -4.88 -14.60 22.32
CA GLN A 149 -4.27 -14.54 23.66
C GLN A 149 -3.14 -15.56 23.85
N GLN A 150 -3.22 -16.71 23.17
CA GLN A 150 -2.21 -17.77 23.22
C GLN A 150 -1.11 -17.65 22.16
N GLY A 151 -1.16 -16.63 21.28
CA GLY A 151 -0.19 -16.47 20.18
C GLY A 151 -0.32 -17.53 19.07
N GLN A 152 -1.48 -18.16 18.93
CA GLN A 152 -1.77 -19.23 17.99
C GLN A 152 -2.58 -18.78 16.76
N LEU A 153 -2.89 -17.49 16.65
CA LEU A 153 -3.64 -16.92 15.53
C LEU A 153 -3.09 -17.31 14.14
N PRO A 154 -1.76 -17.36 13.89
CA PRO A 154 -1.22 -17.81 12.59
C PRO A 154 -1.72 -19.20 12.16
N GLY A 155 -2.00 -20.10 13.10
CA GLY A 155 -2.52 -21.44 12.80
C GLY A 155 -3.98 -21.46 12.32
N LEU A 156 -4.69 -20.34 12.43
CA LEU A 156 -6.06 -20.18 11.94
C LEU A 156 -6.11 -19.57 10.54
N LEU A 157 -5.01 -19.02 10.03
CA LEU A 157 -4.98 -18.32 8.76
C LEU A 157 -4.86 -19.30 7.59
N ALA A 158 -5.50 -18.97 6.46
CA ALA A 158 -5.27 -19.64 5.19
C ALA A 158 -3.95 -19.14 4.59
N ARG A 159 -3.04 -20.07 4.27
CA ARG A 159 -1.73 -19.79 3.68
C ARG A 159 -1.73 -20.16 2.20
N TYR A 160 -1.30 -19.23 1.37
CA TYR A 160 -1.16 -19.41 -0.07
C TYR A 160 0.29 -19.22 -0.45
N GLU A 161 0.90 -20.22 -1.09
CA GLU A 161 2.21 -20.03 -1.71
C GLU A 161 2.10 -19.03 -2.86
N THR A 162 3.07 -18.12 -2.96
CA THR A 162 3.05 -17.08 -3.98
C THR A 162 4.11 -17.33 -5.06
N ARG A 163 3.81 -16.93 -6.28
CA ARG A 163 4.70 -16.97 -7.43
C ARG A 163 4.67 -15.63 -8.16
N PRO A 164 5.76 -15.27 -8.87
CA PRO A 164 5.75 -14.08 -9.72
C PRO A 164 4.58 -14.12 -10.71
N GLY A 165 3.78 -13.06 -10.74
CA GLY A 165 2.61 -12.91 -11.57
C GLY A 165 1.27 -13.16 -10.88
N ASP A 166 1.24 -13.68 -9.66
CA ASP A 166 0.01 -13.84 -8.88
C ASP A 166 -0.60 -12.48 -8.49
N ALA A 167 -1.94 -12.41 -8.44
CA ALA A 167 -2.73 -11.24 -8.08
C ALA A 167 -4.08 -11.61 -7.43
#